data_AF-A0A7J9GQ62-F1
#
_entry.id   AF-A0A7J9GQ62-F1
#
_cell.length_a   1.000
_cell.length_b   1.000
_cell.length_c   1.000
_cell.angle_alpha   90.00
_cell.angle_beta   90.00
_cell.angle_gamma   90.00
#
_symmetry.space_group_name_H-M   'P 1'
#
loop_
_entity.id
_entity.type
_entity.pdbx_description
1 polymer ?
#
loop_
_entity_poly.entity_id
_entity_poly.type
_entity_poly.pdbx_seq_one_letter_code
_entity_poly.pdbx_strand_id
1 'polypeptide(L)'
;MDFPALYVFGDSFVDNGNNKVILGNEDAIGGGYLPFGIDFDGKSTGRVTNGRIGVDFIATAGGLPYAPPIMSMSKIDRKTISTGVNYASGSSGLLPQNGHVLHKNVINFFQQVDLFENSTMKDLKGTFDSPKRLKKHLSKSLFFIHHASNDLGVTFEVEMKKKYSIDTYVKLLIK
;
A
#
# COMPACT_ATOMS: atom_id res chain seq x y z
N MET A 1 10.90 4.82 17.82
CA MET A 1 9.57 5.49 17.79
C MET A 1 8.57 4.49 18.35
N ASP A 2 7.61 4.90 19.17
CA ASP A 2 6.63 3.98 19.76
C ASP A 2 5.25 4.25 19.16
N PHE A 3 4.77 3.34 18.31
CA PHE A 3 3.43 3.36 17.73
C PHE A 3 2.89 1.92 17.67
N PRO A 4 1.60 1.70 17.99
CA PRO A 4 1.07 0.36 18.13
C PRO A 4 0.69 -0.30 16.79
N ALA A 5 0.60 0.47 15.70
CA ALA A 5 0.32 -0.05 14.37
C ALA A 5 0.91 0.82 13.26
N LEU A 6 1.21 0.20 12.12
CA LEU A 6 1.64 0.84 10.88
C LEU A 6 0.67 0.51 9.74
N TYR A 7 -0.12 1.50 9.30
CA TYR A 7 -0.99 1.38 8.13
C TYR A 7 -0.30 2.00 6.92
N VAL A 8 -0.20 1.25 5.82
CA VAL A 8 0.59 1.65 4.65
C VAL A 8 -0.32 1.80 3.42
N PHE A 9 -0.24 2.97 2.78
CA PHE A 9 -0.94 3.32 1.55
C PHE A 9 0.09 3.76 0.53
N GLY A 10 -0.05 3.35 -0.71
CA GLY A 10 0.89 3.81 -1.72
C GLY A 10 0.91 3.03 -3.02
N ASP A 11 2.04 3.17 -3.69
CA ASP A 11 2.35 2.56 -4.96
C ASP A 11 3.39 1.43 -4.83
N SER A 12 4.10 1.11 -5.92
CA SER A 12 5.11 0.04 -5.97
C SER A 12 6.29 0.25 -5.02
N PHE A 13 6.54 1.47 -4.54
CA PHE A 13 7.61 1.73 -3.56
C PHE A 13 7.32 1.10 -2.20
N VAL A 14 6.03 0.88 -1.91
CA VAL A 14 5.60 0.36 -0.62
C VAL A 14 4.69 -0.86 -0.72
N ASP A 15 4.35 -1.35 -1.91
CA ASP A 15 3.69 -2.65 -2.08
C ASP A 15 4.62 -3.80 -1.66
N ASN A 16 4.06 -4.72 -0.88
CA ASN A 16 4.75 -5.89 -0.38
C ASN A 16 4.09 -7.23 -0.73
N GLY A 17 3.16 -7.22 -1.69
CA GLY A 17 2.57 -8.43 -2.24
C GLY A 17 1.11 -8.32 -2.66
N ASN A 18 0.48 -7.15 -2.57
CA ASN A 18 -0.88 -6.97 -3.08
C ASN A 18 -0.92 -7.20 -4.60
N ASN A 19 0.00 -6.58 -5.36
CA ASN A 19 0.04 -6.79 -6.81
C ASN A 19 0.46 -8.21 -7.19
N LYS A 20 1.29 -8.90 -6.39
CA LYS A 20 1.60 -10.31 -6.62
C LYS A 20 0.33 -11.18 -6.61
N VAL A 21 -0.60 -10.91 -5.69
CA VAL A 21 -1.88 -11.64 -5.62
C VAL A 21 -2.78 -11.31 -6.81
N ILE A 22 -2.80 -10.04 -7.24
CA ILE A 22 -3.68 -9.55 -8.31
C ILE A 22 -3.19 -9.96 -9.70
N LEU A 23 -1.88 -9.88 -9.94
CA LEU A 23 -1.25 -10.01 -11.26
C LEU A 23 -0.54 -11.37 -11.44
N GLY A 24 -0.36 -12.12 -10.36
CA GLY A 24 0.37 -13.39 -10.38
C GLY A 24 1.88 -13.20 -10.36
N ASN A 25 2.61 -14.25 -10.76
CA ASN A 25 4.06 -14.33 -10.58
C ASN A 25 4.87 -13.83 -11.77
N GLU A 26 4.24 -13.51 -12.90
CA GLU A 26 4.95 -13.18 -14.15
C GLU A 26 5.08 -11.67 -14.38
N ASP A 27 4.34 -10.87 -13.62
CA ASP A 27 4.30 -9.42 -13.77
C ASP A 27 5.34 -8.72 -12.88
N ALA A 28 6.16 -7.87 -13.49
CA ALA A 28 7.24 -7.14 -12.82
C ALA A 28 6.72 -6.20 -11.74
N ILE A 29 5.54 -5.61 -11.96
CA ILE A 29 4.90 -4.70 -11.01
C ILE A 29 4.47 -5.45 -9.75
N GLY A 30 4.15 -6.74 -9.91
CA GLY A 30 3.80 -7.62 -8.81
C GLY A 30 5.00 -8.12 -8.00
N GLY A 31 6.25 -7.94 -8.45
CA GLY A 31 7.42 -8.48 -7.74
C GLY A 31 7.35 -10.01 -7.55
N GLY A 32 6.67 -10.70 -8.47
CA GLY A 32 6.21 -12.08 -8.30
C GLY A 32 7.24 -13.16 -8.65
N TYR A 33 8.38 -12.78 -9.21
CA TYR A 33 9.45 -13.67 -9.68
C TYR A 33 10.83 -13.15 -9.25
N LEU A 34 11.86 -14.01 -9.33
CA LEU A 34 13.25 -13.61 -9.06
C LEU A 34 13.75 -12.62 -10.13
N PRO A 35 14.54 -11.59 -9.78
CA PRO A 35 15.34 -11.47 -8.55
C PRO A 35 14.63 -10.80 -7.38
N PHE A 36 13.34 -10.46 -7.49
CA PHE A 36 12.62 -9.82 -6.39
C PHE A 36 12.58 -10.73 -5.16
N GLY A 37 12.94 -10.20 -3.99
CA GLY A 37 13.03 -10.94 -2.73
C GLY A 37 14.25 -11.85 -2.56
N ILE A 38 15.24 -11.83 -3.47
CA ILE A 38 16.45 -12.65 -3.38
C ILE A 38 17.26 -12.41 -2.08
N ASP A 39 17.31 -11.16 -1.60
CA ASP A 39 18.02 -10.74 -0.37
C ASP A 39 17.08 -10.72 0.87
N PHE A 40 15.87 -11.27 0.75
CA PHE A 40 14.91 -11.36 1.85
C PHE A 40 14.90 -12.76 2.47
N ASP A 41 14.28 -13.72 1.77
CA ASP A 41 14.22 -15.14 2.14
C ASP A 41 14.57 -16.06 0.95
N GLY A 42 15.21 -15.51 -0.09
CA GLY A 42 15.51 -16.23 -1.33
C GLY A 42 14.29 -16.61 -2.17
N LYS A 43 13.12 -15.98 -1.92
CA LYS A 43 11.84 -16.24 -2.61
C LYS A 43 11.20 -14.93 -3.05
N SER A 44 10.39 -14.97 -4.11
CA SER A 44 9.63 -13.80 -4.52
C SER A 44 8.64 -13.40 -3.43
N THR A 45 8.81 -12.19 -2.90
CA THR A 45 7.98 -11.68 -1.80
C THR A 45 6.82 -10.83 -2.29
N GLY A 46 6.83 -10.40 -3.55
CA GLY A 46 5.89 -9.43 -4.09
C GLY A 46 6.30 -7.97 -3.86
N ARG A 47 7.50 -7.73 -3.32
CA ARG A 47 8.15 -6.42 -3.26
C ARG A 47 8.95 -6.20 -4.53
N VAL A 48 8.87 -5.03 -5.14
CA VAL A 48 9.65 -4.68 -6.35
C VAL A 48 11.09 -4.26 -5.98
N THR A 49 11.76 -5.09 -5.17
CA THR A 49 13.15 -4.93 -4.72
C THR A 49 13.74 -6.31 -4.41
N ASN A 50 15.05 -6.41 -4.28
CA ASN A 50 15.70 -7.63 -3.81
C ASN A 50 15.33 -7.99 -2.37
N GLY A 51 14.96 -7.01 -1.54
CA GLY A 51 14.85 -7.20 -0.10
C GLY A 51 13.73 -6.41 0.56
N ARG A 52 14.05 -5.77 1.69
CA ARG A 52 13.14 -4.93 2.45
C ARG A 52 12.81 -3.63 1.71
N ILE A 53 11.58 -3.15 1.88
CA ILE A 53 11.12 -1.83 1.42
C ILE A 53 11.13 -0.83 2.59
N GLY A 54 10.99 0.47 2.30
CA GLY A 54 11.11 1.54 3.31
C GLY A 54 10.23 1.32 4.55
N VAL A 55 9.00 0.85 4.36
CA VAL A 55 8.05 0.59 5.46
C VAL A 55 8.43 -0.61 6.33
N ASP A 56 9.23 -1.57 5.82
CA ASP A 56 9.75 -2.67 6.63
C ASP A 56 10.78 -2.15 7.65
N PHE A 57 11.61 -1.16 7.26
CA PHE A 57 12.54 -0.51 8.17
C PHE A 57 11.82 0.32 9.24
N ILE A 58 10.74 1.01 8.85
CA ILE A 58 9.88 1.76 9.79
C ILE A 58 9.26 0.81 10.82
N ALA A 59 8.69 -0.33 10.38
CA ALA A 59 8.15 -1.35 11.28
C ALA A 59 9.21 -1.89 12.24
N THR A 60 10.41 -2.20 11.72
CA THR A 60 11.55 -2.67 12.54
C THR A 60 11.93 -1.65 13.62
N ALA A 61 12.04 -0.37 13.25
CA ALA A 61 12.37 0.71 14.18
C ALA A 61 11.26 1.02 15.19
N GLY A 62 10.02 0.62 14.88
CA GLY A 62 8.86 0.67 15.78
C GLY A 62 8.67 -0.59 16.63
N GLY A 63 9.50 -1.63 16.46
CA GLY A 63 9.33 -2.92 17.14
C GLY A 63 8.08 -3.69 16.70
N LEU A 64 7.55 -3.41 15.50
CA LEU A 64 6.37 -4.07 14.94
C LEU A 64 6.75 -5.17 13.94
N PRO A 65 5.90 -6.20 13.76
CA PRO A 65 5.99 -7.06 12.59
C PRO A 65 5.75 -6.25 11.31
N TYR A 66 6.21 -6.75 10.16
CA TYR A 66 5.89 -6.14 8.87
C TYR A 66 4.38 -6.17 8.61
N ALA A 67 3.83 -5.04 8.16
CA ALA A 67 2.42 -4.93 7.85
C ALA A 67 2.06 -5.88 6.69
N PRO A 68 1.16 -6.86 6.87
CA PRO A 68 0.84 -7.81 5.82
C PRO A 68 0.09 -7.16 4.65
N PRO A 69 0.24 -7.65 3.40
CA PRO A 69 -0.57 -7.18 2.28
C PRO A 69 -2.02 -7.62 2.45
N ILE A 70 -2.96 -6.66 2.41
CA ILE A 70 -4.39 -6.92 2.62
C ILE A 70 -4.94 -8.01 1.70
N MET A 71 -4.43 -8.12 0.46
CA MET A 71 -4.90 -9.07 -0.54
C MET A 71 -4.51 -10.53 -0.23
N SER A 72 -3.48 -10.76 0.59
CA SER A 72 -3.06 -12.11 0.97
C SER A 72 -3.62 -12.57 2.32
N MET A 73 -4.33 -11.71 3.05
CA MET A 73 -4.80 -12.03 4.40
C MET A 73 -6.01 -12.96 4.38
N SER A 74 -5.94 -14.05 5.16
CA SER A 74 -7.10 -14.90 5.41
C SER A 74 -8.08 -14.22 6.38
N LYS A 75 -9.31 -14.74 6.45
CA LYS A 75 -10.31 -14.31 7.45
C LYS A 75 -9.82 -14.50 8.89
N ILE A 76 -8.91 -15.44 9.14
CA ILE A 76 -8.35 -15.72 10.46
C ILE A 76 -7.31 -14.65 10.80
N ASP A 77 -6.39 -14.36 9.87
CA ASP A 77 -5.36 -13.33 10.05
C ASP A 77 -6.02 -11.98 10.39
N ARG A 78 -7.05 -11.61 9.63
CA ARG A 78 -7.76 -10.34 9.82
C ARG A 78 -8.45 -10.22 11.18
N LYS A 79 -8.87 -11.32 11.82
CA LYS A 79 -9.50 -11.26 13.15
C LYS A 79 -8.53 -10.92 14.29
N THR A 80 -7.23 -11.06 14.04
CA THR A 80 -6.20 -10.88 15.07
C THR A 80 -5.28 -9.70 14.79
N ILE A 81 -5.41 -9.07 13.61
CA ILE A 81 -4.53 -8.00 13.21
C ILE A 81 -4.81 -6.71 14.00
N SER A 82 -3.78 -6.24 14.70
CA SER A 82 -3.83 -4.97 15.44
C SER A 82 -2.55 -4.14 15.26
N THR A 83 -1.57 -4.64 14.50
CA THR A 83 -0.27 -3.98 14.28
C THR A 83 -0.18 -3.25 12.94
N GLY A 84 -1.28 -3.17 12.20
CA GLY A 84 -1.37 -2.49 10.92
C GLY A 84 -1.39 -3.42 9.71
N VAL A 85 -1.62 -2.85 8.53
CA VAL A 85 -1.88 -3.55 7.26
C VAL A 85 -1.34 -2.70 6.12
N ASN A 86 -0.90 -3.35 5.03
CA ASN A 86 -0.45 -2.71 3.81
C ASN A 86 -1.51 -2.80 2.69
N TYR A 87 -1.95 -1.64 2.20
CA TYR A 87 -2.94 -1.47 1.14
C TYR A 87 -2.32 -1.02 -0.18
N ALA A 88 -1.01 -0.79 -0.21
CA ALA A 88 -0.34 -0.25 -1.38
C ALA A 88 -0.48 -1.15 -2.61
N SER A 89 -0.46 -0.55 -3.79
CA SER A 89 -0.58 -1.26 -5.05
C SER A 89 0.28 -0.62 -6.13
N GLY A 90 1.12 -1.42 -6.78
CA GLY A 90 1.94 -0.99 -7.91
C GLY A 90 1.14 -0.22 -8.97
N SER A 91 1.78 0.81 -9.54
CA SER A 91 1.20 1.78 -10.48
C SER A 91 0.15 2.73 -9.91
N SER A 92 -0.29 2.57 -8.65
CA SER A 92 -1.31 3.43 -8.07
C SER A 92 -0.90 4.90 -8.06
N GLY A 93 -1.86 5.77 -8.36
CA GLY A 93 -1.73 7.22 -8.24
C GLY A 93 -2.80 7.82 -7.33
N LEU A 94 -2.76 9.14 -7.15
CA LEU A 94 -3.71 9.87 -6.32
C LEU A 94 -5.13 9.84 -6.89
N LEU A 95 -5.28 10.13 -8.19
CA LEU A 95 -6.59 10.09 -8.84
C LEU A 95 -6.94 8.67 -9.29
N PRO A 96 -8.22 8.25 -9.22
CA PRO A 96 -8.63 6.88 -9.57
C PRO A 96 -8.20 6.44 -10.97
N GLN A 97 -8.19 7.36 -11.94
CA GLN A 97 -7.82 7.09 -13.32
C GLN A 97 -6.29 6.98 -13.53
N ASN A 98 -5.48 7.48 -12.60
CA ASN A 98 -4.03 7.51 -12.76
C ASN A 98 -3.44 6.12 -12.49
N GLY A 99 -2.37 5.78 -13.21
CA GLY A 99 -1.74 4.45 -13.10
C GLY A 99 -2.33 3.37 -14.01
N HIS A 100 -3.55 3.57 -14.52
CA HIS A 100 -4.18 2.62 -15.44
C HIS A 100 -3.50 2.50 -16.80
N VAL A 101 -2.68 3.50 -17.14
CA VAL A 101 -1.79 3.48 -18.31
C VAL A 101 -0.84 2.28 -18.27
N LEU A 102 -0.40 1.89 -17.07
CA LEU A 102 0.49 0.75 -16.89
C LEU A 102 -0.31 -0.54 -16.77
N HIS A 103 -1.32 -0.58 -15.90
CA HIS A 103 -2.12 -1.79 -15.68
C HIS A 103 -3.59 -1.49 -15.43
N LYS A 104 -4.47 -2.34 -15.97
CA LYS A 104 -5.92 -2.23 -15.74
C LYS A 104 -6.33 -2.59 -14.31
N ASN A 105 -5.59 -3.50 -13.67
CA ASN A 105 -5.91 -4.02 -12.34
C ASN A 105 -5.00 -3.38 -11.27
N VAL A 106 -5.34 -2.16 -10.88
CA VAL A 106 -4.63 -1.36 -9.86
C VAL A 106 -5.59 -1.03 -8.73
N ILE A 107 -5.15 -1.17 -7.48
CA ILE A 107 -5.90 -0.66 -6.33
C ILE A 107 -5.56 0.83 -6.20
N ASN A 108 -6.41 1.70 -6.75
CA ASN A 108 -6.19 3.14 -6.69
C ASN A 108 -6.30 3.65 -5.24
N PHE A 109 -5.76 4.85 -4.96
CA PHE A 109 -5.69 5.37 -3.59
C PHE A 109 -7.04 5.37 -2.85
N PHE A 110 -8.15 5.70 -3.53
CA PHE A 110 -9.48 5.67 -2.92
C PHE A 110 -9.89 4.25 -2.51
N GLN A 111 -9.62 3.25 -3.34
CA GLN A 111 -9.87 1.85 -2.98
C GLN A 111 -9.00 1.39 -1.81
N GLN A 112 -7.76 1.90 -1.68
CA GLN A 112 -6.91 1.62 -0.52
C GLN A 112 -7.52 2.17 0.77
N VAL A 113 -8.04 3.40 0.72
CA VAL A 113 -8.79 4.01 1.83
C VAL A 113 -10.05 3.20 2.14
N ASP A 114 -10.82 2.79 1.13
CA ASP A 114 -12.01 1.95 1.31
C ASP A 114 -11.68 0.60 1.97
N LEU A 115 -10.54 -0.03 1.62
CA LEU A 115 -10.09 -1.27 2.26
C LEU A 115 -9.77 -1.05 3.74
N PHE A 116 -9.19 0.09 4.10
CA PHE A 116 -8.99 0.45 5.49
C PHE A 116 -10.33 0.67 6.21
N GLU A 117 -11.19 1.53 5.68
CA GLU A 117 -12.44 1.96 6.33
C GLU A 117 -13.51 0.86 6.41
N ASN A 118 -13.63 0.03 5.37
CA ASN A 118 -14.73 -0.93 5.25
C ASN A 118 -14.31 -2.35 5.59
N SER A 119 -13.02 -2.69 5.50
CA SER A 119 -12.51 -4.00 5.95
C SER A 119 -11.79 -3.90 7.28
N THR A 120 -10.68 -3.17 7.34
CA THR A 120 -9.79 -3.23 8.52
C THR A 120 -10.43 -2.63 9.76
N MET A 121 -11.15 -1.51 9.63
CA MET A 121 -11.89 -0.92 10.75
C MET A 121 -12.99 -1.82 11.29
N LYS A 122 -13.61 -2.68 10.46
CA LYS A 122 -14.58 -3.68 10.92
C LYS A 122 -13.87 -4.74 11.77
N ASP A 123 -12.71 -5.21 11.32
CA ASP A 123 -11.94 -6.23 12.01
C ASP A 123 -11.38 -5.70 13.36
N LEU A 124 -10.88 -4.46 13.38
CA LEU A 124 -10.43 -3.79 14.60
C LEU A 124 -11.58 -3.58 15.60
N LYS A 125 -12.79 -3.22 15.16
CA LYS A 125 -13.96 -3.13 16.04
C LYS A 125 -14.29 -4.45 16.73
N GLY A 126 -14.01 -5.59 16.10
CA GLY A 126 -14.15 -6.92 16.70
C GLY A 126 -13.00 -7.31 17.64
N THR A 127 -11.84 -6.64 17.52
CA THR A 127 -10.63 -6.94 18.30
C THR A 127 -10.55 -6.12 19.60
N PHE A 128 -11.09 -4.91 19.61
CA PHE A 128 -11.00 -4.00 20.77
C PHE A 128 -12.29 -3.99 21.60
N ASP A 129 -12.15 -4.21 22.91
CA ASP A 129 -13.28 -4.27 23.86
C ASP A 129 -14.08 -2.97 24.04
N SER A 130 -13.61 -1.84 23.50
CA SER A 130 -14.38 -0.59 23.51
C SER A 130 -13.97 0.39 22.41
N PRO A 131 -14.90 1.24 21.94
CA PRO A 131 -14.60 2.32 20.99
C PRO A 131 -13.52 3.29 21.49
N LYS A 132 -13.45 3.53 22.81
CA LYS A 132 -12.44 4.41 23.42
C LYS A 132 -11.02 3.83 23.27
N ARG A 133 -10.84 2.52 23.46
CA ARG A 133 -9.56 1.85 23.28
C ARG A 133 -9.15 1.84 21.80
N LEU A 134 -10.08 1.54 20.91
CA LEU A 134 -9.83 1.60 19.46
C LEU A 134 -9.40 3.00 19.03
N LYS A 135 -10.12 4.06 19.44
CA LYS A 135 -9.75 5.44 19.13
C LYS A 135 -8.36 5.79 19.65
N LYS A 136 -8.02 5.40 20.88
CA LYS A 136 -6.69 5.62 21.48
C LYS A 136 -5.59 4.87 20.73
N HIS A 137 -5.87 3.65 20.28
CA HIS A 137 -4.95 2.87 19.47
C HIS A 137 -4.68 3.59 18.15
N LEU A 138 -5.72 3.89 17.36
CA LEU A 138 -5.60 4.59 16.07
C LEU A 138 -4.92 5.95 16.19
N SER A 139 -5.22 6.74 17.24
CA SER A 139 -4.60 8.06 17.43
C SER A 139 -3.09 8.00 17.72
N LYS A 140 -2.57 6.82 18.07
CA LYS A 140 -1.14 6.58 18.31
C LYS A 140 -0.48 5.84 17.16
N SER A 141 -1.26 5.26 16.25
CA SER A 141 -0.75 4.51 15.10
C SER A 141 -0.12 5.43 14.07
N LEU A 142 0.80 4.89 13.28
CA LEU A 142 1.43 5.57 12.17
C LEU A 142 0.69 5.22 10.87
N PHE A 143 0.36 6.24 10.08
CA PHE A 143 -0.18 6.11 8.74
C PHE A 143 0.88 6.59 7.76
N PHE A 144 1.40 5.68 6.95
CA PHE A 144 2.40 5.97 5.92
C PHE A 144 1.71 6.04 4.56
N ILE A 145 1.88 7.16 3.85
CA ILE A 145 1.24 7.40 2.55
C ILE A 145 2.34 7.78 1.56
N HIS A 146 2.48 7.01 0.47
CA HIS A 146 3.43 7.30 -0.61
C HIS A 146 2.76 7.16 -1.97
N HIS A 147 2.44 8.30 -2.59
CA HIS A 147 1.74 8.41 -3.86
C HIS A 147 2.34 9.57 -4.69
N ALA A 148 1.74 9.87 -5.86
CA ALA A 148 2.12 10.91 -6.81
C ALA A 148 3.25 10.55 -7.79
N SER A 149 4.05 9.52 -7.51
CA SER A 149 5.15 9.12 -8.41
C SER A 149 4.62 8.69 -9.79
N ASN A 150 3.55 7.89 -9.83
CA ASN A 150 2.90 7.44 -11.07
C ASN A 150 2.05 8.53 -11.73
N ASP A 151 1.50 9.47 -10.95
CA ASP A 151 0.75 10.61 -11.46
C ASP A 151 1.67 11.47 -12.34
N LEU A 152 2.85 11.83 -11.84
CA LEU A 152 3.78 12.73 -12.55
C LEU A 152 4.71 11.98 -13.50
N GLY A 153 5.29 10.87 -13.06
CA GLY A 153 6.31 10.15 -13.84
C GLY A 153 5.75 9.32 -15.00
N VAL A 154 4.45 9.01 -14.97
CA VAL A 154 3.83 8.13 -15.96
C VAL A 154 2.59 8.76 -16.55
N THR A 155 1.57 9.01 -15.74
CA THR A 155 0.27 9.46 -16.25
C THR A 155 0.38 10.84 -16.90
N PHE A 156 1.10 11.77 -16.28
CA PHE A 156 1.38 13.06 -16.89
C PHE A 156 2.17 12.93 -18.18
N GLU A 157 3.29 12.21 -18.14
CA GLU A 157 4.18 12.09 -19.28
C GLU A 157 3.55 11.38 -20.48
N VAL A 158 2.69 10.40 -20.25
CA VAL A 158 2.10 9.60 -21.33
C VAL A 158 0.79 10.22 -21.83
N GLU A 159 -0.08 10.69 -20.93
CA GLU A 159 -1.45 11.08 -21.28
C GLU A 159 -1.74 12.57 -21.09
N MET A 160 -1.34 13.15 -19.95
CA MET A 160 -1.88 14.45 -19.52
C MET A 160 -1.08 15.64 -20.03
N LYS A 161 0.20 15.48 -20.40
CA LYS A 161 1.04 16.59 -20.90
C LYS A 161 0.52 17.24 -22.19
N LYS A 162 -0.30 16.52 -22.97
CA LYS A 162 -0.98 17.06 -24.15
C LYS A 162 -2.20 17.92 -23.81
N LYS A 163 -2.73 17.79 -22.59
CA LYS A 163 -3.97 18.43 -22.13
C LYS A 163 -3.73 19.53 -21.11
N TYR A 164 -2.68 19.40 -20.30
CA TYR A 164 -2.42 20.29 -19.17
C TYR A 164 -0.93 20.67 -19.10
N SER A 165 -0.65 21.88 -18.63
CA SER A 165 0.68 22.19 -18.07
C SER A 165 0.88 21.42 -16.76
N ILE A 166 2.14 21.19 -16.37
CA ILE A 166 2.47 20.50 -15.12
C ILE A 166 1.82 21.19 -13.90
N ASP A 167 1.87 22.52 -13.83
CA ASP A 167 1.27 23.29 -12.72
C ASP A 167 -0.25 23.12 -12.65
N THR A 168 -0.91 23.03 -13.80
CA THR A 168 -2.36 22.80 -13.85
C THR A 168 -2.69 21.40 -13.41
N TYR A 169 -1.91 20.41 -13.86
CA TYR A 169 -2.13 19.01 -13.51
C TYR A 169 -1.90 18.74 -12.02
N VAL A 170 -0.81 19.25 -11.43
CA VAL A 170 -0.54 19.11 -9.99
C VAL A 170 -1.68 19.68 -9.15
N LYS A 171 -2.28 20.80 -9.55
CA LYS A 171 -3.47 21.37 -8.89
C LYS A 171 -4.70 20.47 -8.93
N LEU A 172 -4.80 19.54 -9.89
CA LEU A 172 -5.88 18.55 -9.94
C LEU A 172 -5.64 17.40 -8.96
N LEU A 173 -4.39 17.10 -8.61
CA LEU A 173 -4.04 16.00 -7.70
C LEU A 173 -4.30 16.31 -6.22
N ILE A 174 -4.38 17.60 -5.86
CA ILE A 174 -4.48 18.08 -4.47
C ILE A 174 -5.89 18.61 -4.10
N LYS A 175 -6.89 18.37 -4.95
CA LYS A 175 -8.28 18.77 -4.70
C LYS A 175 -9.06 17.68 -4.00
#